data_AF-A0A8H3G9S9-F1
#
_entry.id   AF-A0A8H3G9S9-F1
#
_cell.length_a   1.000
_cell.length_b   1.000
_cell.length_c   1.000
_cell.angle_alpha   90.00
_cell.angle_beta   90.00
_cell.angle_gamma   90.00
#
_symmetry.space_group_name_H-M   'P 1'
#
loop_
_entity.id
_entity.type
_entity.pdbx_description
1 polymer ?
#
loop_
_entity_poly.entity_id
_entity_poly.type
_entity_poly.pdbx_seq_one_letter_code
_entity_poly.pdbx_strand_id
1 'polypeptide(L)'
;MVKPLTFKGDKKYSKKRKAPTTEAESFPPKLEKAVILAEEADRLNEDDSWVTAEVPTDIVGPIVFALPSIPPTCIACDANGKIFTSELENMVDGNAATAEPHDVRQVWVASRVSGTDNISFKGHHQRYLSCDYIGNLSAINEAISPEESFLCLPSPETPGTFNIQTAREKYLTVAETSRGTEIRGDAEEISFNSALRIRMQARFKPRLKANKESKAKEKVSRRELEDVVGRRLEDAEVKRLKKARVQGDYHEAILDVRVKGKHDKYS
;
A
#
# COMPACT_ATOMS: atom_id res chain seq x y z
N MET A 1 22.91 -17.30 35.07
CA MET A 1 21.83 -16.84 34.18
C MET A 1 20.58 -16.59 35.03
N VAL A 2 20.24 -15.32 35.27
CA VAL A 2 19.22 -14.92 36.24
C VAL A 2 17.83 -14.95 35.60
N LYS A 3 16.84 -15.58 36.24
CA LYS A 3 15.46 -15.62 35.75
C LYS A 3 14.79 -14.25 35.93
N PRO A 4 14.05 -13.74 34.92
CA PRO A 4 13.37 -12.45 35.02
C PRO A 4 12.20 -12.50 36.01
N LEU A 5 12.08 -11.43 36.80
CA LEU A 5 11.04 -11.20 37.80
C LEU A 5 9.71 -10.86 37.11
N THR A 6 8.63 -11.59 37.40
CA THR A 6 7.30 -11.40 36.78
C THR A 6 6.39 -10.64 37.75
N PHE A 7 5.63 -9.65 37.25
CA PHE A 7 4.77 -8.81 38.08
C PHE A 7 3.34 -9.38 38.19
N LYS A 8 2.67 -9.11 39.32
CA LYS A 8 1.25 -9.45 39.51
C LYS A 8 0.40 -8.60 38.54
N GLY A 9 -0.07 -9.24 37.48
CA GLY A 9 -0.88 -8.61 36.42
C GLY A 9 -0.54 -9.12 35.02
N ASP A 10 0.63 -9.74 34.84
CA ASP A 10 1.05 -10.26 33.53
C ASP A 10 0.21 -11.46 33.10
N LYS A 11 -0.40 -11.32 31.92
CA LYS A 11 -1.27 -12.34 31.29
C LYS A 11 -0.41 -13.54 30.88
N LYS A 12 -0.65 -14.70 31.51
CA LYS A 12 0.05 -15.96 31.21
C LYS A 12 -0.13 -16.33 29.73
N TYR A 13 0.94 -16.35 28.96
CA TYR A 13 0.92 -16.99 27.64
C TYR A 13 0.73 -18.50 27.82
N SER A 14 -0.45 -18.99 27.40
CA SER A 14 -0.76 -20.41 27.38
C SER A 14 0.15 -21.12 26.38
N LYS A 15 1.12 -21.89 26.88
CA LYS A 15 1.92 -22.81 26.05
C LYS A 15 0.99 -23.81 25.37
N LYS A 16 0.81 -23.69 24.05
CA LYS A 16 0.16 -24.72 23.22
C LYS A 16 0.93 -26.04 23.41
N ARG A 17 0.23 -27.06 23.92
CA ARG A 17 0.75 -28.43 24.04
C ARG A 17 1.08 -28.96 22.64
N LYS A 18 2.32 -29.41 22.42
CA LYS A 18 2.65 -30.34 21.33
C LYS A 18 2.07 -31.71 21.71
N ALA A 19 1.16 -32.23 20.90
CA ALA A 19 0.73 -33.62 20.97
C ALA A 19 1.74 -34.51 20.23
N PRO A 20 1.98 -35.75 20.68
CA PRO A 20 2.93 -36.68 20.08
C PRO A 20 2.35 -37.35 18.82
N THR A 21 3.26 -37.69 17.92
CA THR A 21 3.05 -38.36 16.63
C THR A 21 2.49 -39.78 16.80
N THR A 22 1.44 -40.13 16.08
CA THR A 22 1.14 -41.52 15.66
C THR A 22 0.41 -41.50 14.32
N GLU A 23 0.69 -42.51 13.51
CA GLU A 23 0.62 -42.56 12.05
C GLU A 23 -0.79 -42.56 11.43
N ALA A 24 -0.79 -42.12 10.16
CA ALA A 24 -1.72 -42.43 9.08
C ALA A 24 -3.22 -42.21 9.33
N GLU A 25 -3.71 -41.03 8.95
CA GLU A 25 -4.98 -40.89 8.20
C GLU A 25 -5.03 -39.52 7.50
N SER A 26 -5.50 -39.54 6.25
CA SER A 26 -5.50 -38.45 5.26
C SER A 26 -5.94 -37.09 5.79
N PHE A 27 -5.08 -36.08 5.63
CA PHE A 27 -5.41 -34.67 5.84
C PHE A 27 -6.60 -34.25 4.95
N PRO A 28 -7.65 -33.61 5.50
CA PRO A 28 -8.76 -33.14 4.68
C PRO A 28 -8.33 -31.91 3.85
N PRO A 29 -8.67 -31.85 2.54
CA PRO A 29 -8.21 -30.80 1.60
C PRO A 29 -8.74 -29.38 1.91
N LYS A 30 -9.54 -29.22 2.97
CA LYS A 30 -10.09 -27.93 3.44
C LYS A 30 -9.12 -27.16 4.35
N LEU A 31 -8.26 -27.86 5.10
CA LEU A 31 -7.25 -27.21 5.96
C LEU A 31 -6.10 -26.64 5.13
N GLU A 32 -5.60 -27.39 4.14
CA GLU A 32 -4.55 -26.91 3.23
C GLU A 32 -5.00 -25.69 2.41
N LYS A 33 -6.23 -25.69 1.85
CA LYS A 33 -6.74 -24.53 1.10
C LYS A 33 -7.02 -23.30 1.97
N ALA A 34 -7.47 -23.48 3.21
CA ALA A 34 -7.68 -22.38 4.14
C ALA A 34 -6.34 -21.78 4.63
N VAL A 35 -5.33 -22.63 4.82
CA VAL A 35 -3.96 -22.22 5.15
C VAL A 35 -3.31 -21.48 3.96
N ILE A 36 -3.40 -22.00 2.74
CA ILE A 36 -2.86 -21.33 1.53
C ILE A 36 -3.51 -19.96 1.29
N LEU A 37 -4.83 -19.84 1.50
CA LEU A 37 -5.56 -18.58 1.32
C LEU A 37 -5.32 -17.56 2.43
N ALA A 38 -5.07 -18.01 3.66
CA ALA A 38 -4.64 -17.15 4.76
C ALA A 38 -3.19 -16.70 4.54
N GLU A 39 -2.31 -17.61 4.11
CA GLU A 39 -0.92 -17.31 3.75
C GLU A 39 -0.81 -16.38 2.53
N GLU A 40 -1.69 -16.46 1.54
CA GLU A 40 -1.74 -15.48 0.43
C GLU A 40 -2.28 -14.12 0.90
N ALA A 41 -3.28 -14.09 1.80
CA ALA A 41 -3.80 -12.84 2.34
C ALA A 41 -2.79 -12.12 3.24
N ASP A 42 -2.04 -12.87 4.05
CA ASP A 42 -0.93 -12.38 4.87
C ASP A 42 0.26 -11.97 4.00
N ARG A 43 0.69 -12.79 3.02
CA ARG A 43 1.75 -12.42 2.05
C ARG A 43 1.45 -11.13 1.28
N LEU A 44 0.18 -10.83 1.01
CA LEU A 44 -0.23 -9.60 0.33
C LEU A 44 -0.44 -8.40 1.27
N ASN A 45 -0.52 -8.60 2.59
CA ASN A 45 -0.39 -7.50 3.56
C ASN A 45 1.08 -7.16 3.81
N GLU A 46 1.96 -8.14 3.58
CA GLU A 46 3.41 -8.06 3.61
C GLU A 46 4.03 -7.72 2.25
N ASP A 47 3.23 -7.36 1.23
CA ASP A 47 3.75 -6.92 -0.06
C ASP A 47 4.37 -5.52 0.08
N ASP A 48 5.64 -5.52 0.47
CA ASP A 48 6.51 -4.36 0.61
C ASP A 48 7.23 -4.00 -0.70
N SER A 49 6.80 -4.56 -1.85
CA SER A 49 7.31 -4.17 -3.17
C SER A 49 6.95 -2.73 -3.53
N TRP A 50 7.76 -2.13 -4.41
CA TRP A 50 7.61 -0.73 -4.82
C TRP A 50 7.13 -0.61 -6.26
N VAL A 51 6.15 0.28 -6.48
CA VAL A 51 5.58 0.60 -7.79
C VAL A 51 5.60 2.09 -8.05
N THR A 52 5.56 2.50 -9.32
CA THR A 52 5.52 3.90 -9.70
C THR A 52 4.09 4.41 -9.61
N ALA A 53 3.90 5.59 -9.03
CA ALA A 53 2.63 6.28 -9.05
C ALA A 53 2.34 6.79 -10.47
N GLU A 54 1.14 6.53 -10.99
CA GLU A 54 0.76 6.95 -12.36
C GLU A 54 -0.11 8.21 -12.34
N VAL A 55 -0.94 8.33 -11.31
CA VAL A 55 -1.84 9.47 -11.12
C VAL A 55 -1.64 10.07 -9.72
N PRO A 56 -1.95 11.36 -9.50
CA PRO A 56 -1.80 11.99 -8.19
C PRO A 56 -2.61 11.27 -7.12
N THR A 57 -3.69 10.60 -7.53
CA THR A 57 -4.53 9.87 -6.60
C THR A 57 -3.92 8.62 -6.02
N ASP A 58 -2.88 8.08 -6.66
CA ASP A 58 -2.13 6.93 -6.19
C ASP A 58 -1.21 7.29 -5.01
N ILE A 59 -0.80 8.56 -4.88
CA ILE A 59 0.20 9.01 -3.92
C ILE A 59 -0.38 8.98 -2.49
N VAL A 60 -0.30 7.81 -1.85
CA VAL A 60 -0.82 7.55 -0.50
C VAL A 60 0.09 6.52 0.19
N GLY A 61 0.34 6.71 1.49
CA GLY A 61 1.15 5.79 2.27
C GLY A 61 2.66 6.02 2.09
N PRO A 62 3.51 5.02 2.37
CA PRO A 62 4.96 5.14 2.21
C PRO A 62 5.37 5.34 0.74
N ILE A 63 6.17 6.38 0.49
CA ILE A 63 6.69 6.80 -0.80
C ILE A 63 8.18 7.16 -0.74
N VAL A 64 8.82 7.22 -1.91
CA VAL A 64 10.18 7.75 -2.13
C VAL A 64 10.13 8.69 -3.34
N PHE A 65 10.81 9.82 -3.23
CA PHE A 65 10.99 10.77 -4.33
C PHE A 65 12.28 10.45 -5.08
N ALA A 66 12.20 9.90 -6.29
CA ALA A 66 13.35 9.75 -7.18
C ALA A 66 13.55 11.06 -7.97
N LEU A 67 14.72 11.67 -7.81
CA LEU A 67 15.10 12.92 -8.44
C LEU A 67 15.67 12.70 -9.85
N PRO A 68 15.46 13.64 -10.79
CA PRO A 68 16.05 13.59 -12.13
C PRO A 68 17.54 14.00 -12.10
N SER A 69 18.38 13.28 -11.34
CA SER A 69 19.83 13.52 -11.23
C SER A 69 20.67 12.38 -11.79
N ILE A 70 21.96 12.62 -12.06
CA ILE A 70 22.91 11.61 -12.51
C ILE A 70 24.13 11.60 -11.58
N PRO A 71 24.32 10.57 -10.72
CA PRO A 71 23.51 9.37 -10.53
C PRO A 71 22.13 9.66 -9.91
N PRO A 72 21.15 8.73 -10.01
CA PRO A 72 19.84 8.94 -9.42
C PRO A 72 19.90 9.09 -7.90
N THR A 73 19.28 10.15 -7.40
CA THR A 73 19.19 10.46 -5.97
C THR A 73 17.73 10.55 -5.53
N CYS A 74 17.51 10.66 -4.22
CA CYS A 74 16.21 10.87 -3.62
C CYS A 74 16.23 11.90 -2.51
N ILE A 75 15.05 12.44 -2.20
CA ILE A 75 14.86 13.34 -1.05
C ILE A 75 14.90 12.52 0.23
N ALA A 76 15.85 12.82 1.10
CA ALA A 76 15.97 12.21 2.42
C ALA A 76 16.01 13.29 3.52
N CYS A 77 15.75 12.87 4.75
CA CYS A 77 15.78 13.75 5.92
C CYS A 77 16.56 13.12 7.08
N ASP A 78 17.35 13.92 7.78
CA ASP A 78 17.99 13.51 9.02
C ASP A 78 17.03 13.61 10.23
N ALA A 79 17.50 13.20 11.41
CA ALA A 79 16.69 13.28 12.63
C ALA A 79 16.42 14.72 13.11
N ASN A 80 17.20 15.70 12.64
CA ASN A 80 17.05 17.11 12.99
C ASN A 80 16.08 17.85 12.06
N GLY A 81 15.61 17.20 10.99
CA GLY A 81 14.75 17.84 9.99
C GLY A 81 15.51 18.48 8.83
N LYS A 82 16.82 18.26 8.70
CA LYS A 82 17.58 18.74 7.55
C LYS A 82 17.32 17.84 6.35
N ILE A 83 16.92 18.46 5.24
CA ILE A 83 16.75 17.78 3.95
C ILE A 83 18.10 17.68 3.24
N PHE A 84 18.35 16.51 2.64
CA PHE A 84 19.51 16.25 1.81
C PHE A 84 19.15 15.27 0.70
N THR A 85 19.98 15.21 -0.35
CA THR A 85 19.84 14.22 -1.41
C THR A 85 20.65 12.97 -1.07
N SER A 86 20.00 11.82 -1.02
CA SER A 86 20.65 10.52 -0.84
C SER A 86 20.75 9.81 -2.17
N GLU A 87 21.84 9.11 -2.44
CA GLU A 87 21.94 8.22 -3.61
C GLU A 87 20.89 7.11 -3.54
N LEU A 88 20.45 6.63 -4.70
CA LEU A 88 19.41 5.62 -4.84
C LEU A 88 20.04 4.32 -5.38
N GLU A 89 20.59 3.49 -4.49
CA GLU A 89 21.42 2.34 -4.90
C GLU A 89 20.63 1.13 -5.41
N ASN A 90 19.47 0.84 -4.79
CA ASN A 90 18.66 -0.32 -5.11
C ASN A 90 17.82 -0.07 -6.36
N MET A 91 18.41 -0.26 -7.54
CA MET A 91 17.77 -0.12 -8.85
C MET A 91 18.22 -1.24 -9.80
N VAL A 92 17.32 -1.67 -10.69
CA VAL A 92 17.64 -2.58 -11.79
C VAL A 92 18.18 -1.77 -12.97
N ASP A 93 19.39 -2.11 -13.44
CA ASP A 93 20.05 -1.50 -14.60
C ASP A 93 20.14 0.04 -14.56
N GLY A 94 20.24 0.63 -13.35
CA GLY A 94 20.27 2.08 -13.16
C GLY A 94 18.94 2.80 -13.44
N ASN A 95 17.84 2.06 -13.59
CA ASN A 95 16.54 2.64 -13.88
C ASN A 95 15.81 3.08 -12.61
N ALA A 96 15.68 4.40 -12.41
CA ALA A 96 14.96 5.00 -11.29
C ALA A 96 13.47 4.58 -11.19
N ALA A 97 12.86 4.05 -12.27
CA ALA A 97 11.51 3.49 -12.24
C ALA A 97 11.41 2.14 -11.51
N THR A 98 12.54 1.49 -11.22
CA THR A 98 12.60 0.24 -10.45
C THR A 98 13.16 0.45 -9.05
N ALA A 99 13.39 1.71 -8.67
CA ALA A 99 14.06 2.03 -7.43
C ALA A 99 13.27 1.62 -6.18
N GLU A 100 14.01 1.18 -5.19
CA GLU A 100 13.54 0.87 -3.84
C GLU A 100 14.41 1.62 -2.81
N PRO A 101 13.82 2.09 -1.68
CA PRO A 101 14.62 2.69 -0.61
C PRO A 101 15.51 1.65 0.06
N HIS A 102 16.70 2.07 0.45
CA HIS A 102 17.61 1.26 1.27
C HIS A 102 17.80 1.83 2.69
N ASP A 103 17.38 3.07 2.92
CA ASP A 103 17.42 3.74 4.22
C ASP A 103 16.02 4.29 4.55
N VAL A 104 15.62 4.13 5.82
CA VAL A 104 14.37 4.67 6.37
C VAL A 104 14.29 6.20 6.19
N ARG A 105 15.42 6.90 6.18
CA ARG A 105 15.50 8.36 5.97
C ARG A 105 15.04 8.82 4.59
N GLN A 106 14.99 7.91 3.61
CA GLN A 106 14.53 8.18 2.23
C GLN A 106 13.01 8.04 2.08
N VAL A 107 12.35 7.45 3.08
CA VAL A 107 10.93 7.13 3.04
C VAL A 107 10.10 8.25 3.67
N TRP A 108 9.05 8.63 2.94
CA TRP A 108 8.06 9.62 3.37
C TRP A 108 6.67 8.98 3.39
N VAL A 109 5.81 9.36 4.33
CA VAL A 109 4.42 8.94 4.35
C VAL A 109 3.57 10.05 3.75
N ALA A 110 3.02 9.78 2.56
CA ALA A 110 2.10 10.68 1.88
C ALA A 110 0.67 10.52 2.42
N SER A 111 0.06 11.65 2.81
CA SER A 111 -1.35 11.71 3.20
C SER A 111 -2.00 12.94 2.60
N ARG A 112 -3.18 12.75 2.01
CA ARG A 112 -4.02 13.87 1.56
C ARG A 112 -4.55 14.67 2.73
N VAL A 113 -4.58 15.98 2.58
CA VAL A 113 -5.19 16.90 3.52
C VAL A 113 -6.70 16.94 3.25
N SER A 114 -7.51 16.64 4.27
CA SER A 114 -8.96 16.52 4.10
C SER A 114 -9.58 17.82 3.57
N GLY A 115 -10.45 17.69 2.57
CA GLY A 115 -11.13 18.84 1.94
C GLY A 115 -10.30 19.60 0.90
N THR A 116 -9.08 19.14 0.58
CA THR A 116 -8.23 19.71 -0.47
C THR A 116 -7.57 18.60 -1.29
N ASP A 117 -7.02 18.95 -2.45
CA ASP A 117 -6.20 18.03 -3.26
C ASP A 117 -4.72 18.01 -2.84
N ASN A 118 -4.37 18.76 -1.79
CA ASN A 118 -3.02 18.86 -1.29
C ASN A 118 -2.60 17.58 -0.55
N ILE A 119 -1.32 17.27 -0.66
CA ILE A 119 -0.65 16.13 -0.03
C ILE A 119 0.38 16.67 0.95
N SER A 120 0.41 16.06 2.13
CA SER A 120 1.44 16.25 3.14
C SER A 120 2.38 15.05 3.13
N PHE A 121 3.67 15.29 3.38
CA PHE A 121 4.70 14.25 3.40
C PHE A 121 5.36 14.19 4.76
N LYS A 122 5.17 13.08 5.49
CA LYS A 122 5.73 12.91 6.84
C LYS A 122 6.99 12.05 6.79
N GLY A 123 8.10 12.56 7.31
CA GLY A 123 9.35 11.82 7.44
C GLY A 123 9.31 10.78 8.57
N HIS A 124 10.34 9.93 8.62
CA HIS A 124 10.49 8.87 9.63
C HIS A 124 10.42 9.37 11.08
N HIS A 125 10.92 10.57 11.34
CA HIS A 125 10.97 11.26 12.63
C HIS A 125 9.66 11.99 12.99
N GLN A 126 8.56 11.66 12.31
CA GLN A 126 7.22 12.17 12.56
C GLN A 126 7.00 13.67 12.32
N ARG A 127 7.85 14.29 11.50
CA ARG A 127 7.71 15.69 11.08
C ARG A 127 7.43 15.79 9.59
N TYR A 128 6.85 16.90 9.17
CA TYR A 128 6.40 17.10 7.80
C TYR A 128 7.45 17.83 6.97
N LEU A 129 7.64 17.40 5.72
CA LEU A 129 8.35 18.17 4.71
C LEU A 129 7.66 19.52 4.56
N SER A 130 8.44 20.58 4.54
CA SER A 130 8.00 21.97 4.45
C SER A 130 8.89 22.70 3.46
N CYS A 131 8.33 23.69 2.78
CA CYS A 131 9.07 24.62 1.94
C CYS A 131 8.88 26.05 2.44
N ASP A 132 9.98 26.71 2.80
CA ASP A 132 9.94 28.10 3.23
C ASP A 132 9.67 29.06 2.05
N TYR A 133 9.51 30.34 2.36
CA TYR A 133 9.26 31.38 1.35
C TYR A 133 10.45 31.68 0.42
N ILE A 134 11.66 31.24 0.77
CA ILE A 134 12.89 31.40 -0.04
C ILE A 134 13.15 30.13 -0.87
N GLY A 135 12.35 29.08 -0.72
CA GLY A 135 12.51 27.81 -1.44
C GLY A 135 13.41 26.79 -0.77
N ASN A 136 13.80 26.95 0.50
CA ASN A 136 14.53 25.92 1.23
C ASN A 136 13.57 24.88 1.80
N LEU A 137 13.98 23.62 1.70
CA LEU A 137 13.21 22.49 2.21
C LEU A 137 13.72 22.08 3.60
N SER A 138 12.78 21.84 4.52
CA SER A 138 13.07 21.35 5.87
C SER A 138 11.98 20.40 6.34
N ALA A 139 12.23 19.59 7.36
CA ALA A 139 11.22 18.76 8.00
C ALA A 139 11.26 18.89 9.53
N ILE A 140 10.90 20.06 10.03
CA ILE A 140 10.98 20.41 11.45
C ILE A 140 9.61 20.51 12.15
N ASN A 141 8.54 20.66 11.38
CA ASN A 141 7.19 20.93 11.90
C ASN A 141 6.40 19.63 12.12
N GLU A 142 5.73 19.53 13.27
CA GLU A 142 4.88 18.38 13.63
C GLU A 142 3.42 18.55 13.18
N ALA A 143 3.05 19.75 12.74
CA ALA A 143 1.72 20.09 12.27
C ALA A 143 1.76 20.51 10.80
N ILE A 144 0.65 20.28 10.10
CA ILE A 144 0.48 20.66 8.70
C ILE A 144 -0.02 22.10 8.65
N SER A 145 0.79 22.99 8.09
CA SER A 145 0.44 24.35 7.72
C SER A 145 0.50 24.47 6.18
N PRO A 146 0.28 25.66 5.59
CA PRO A 146 0.44 25.83 4.15
C PRO A 146 1.82 25.41 3.63
N GLU A 147 2.89 25.61 4.40
CA GLU A 147 4.26 25.28 3.98
C GLU A 147 4.51 23.77 3.86
N GLU A 148 3.72 22.95 4.56
CA GLU A 148 3.76 21.47 4.51
C GLU A 148 2.74 20.87 3.53
N SER A 149 2.03 21.72 2.79
CA SER A 149 0.97 21.32 1.84
C SER A 149 1.45 21.48 0.41
N PHE A 150 1.49 20.36 -0.34
CA PHE A 150 1.99 20.32 -1.70
C PHE A 150 0.93 19.79 -2.68
N LEU A 151 0.96 20.26 -3.92
CA LEU A 151 0.14 19.74 -4.99
C LEU A 151 1.00 18.94 -5.98
N CYS A 152 0.66 17.67 -6.22
CA CYS A 152 1.37 16.82 -7.17
C CYS A 152 0.68 16.86 -8.54
N LEU A 153 1.31 17.53 -9.50
CA LEU A 153 0.81 17.66 -10.86
C LEU A 153 1.53 16.66 -11.77
N PRO A 154 0.83 15.83 -12.57
CA PRO A 154 1.48 14.94 -13.52
C PRO A 154 2.33 15.74 -14.51
N SER A 155 3.55 15.28 -14.78
CA SER A 155 4.37 15.90 -15.82
C SER A 155 3.88 15.48 -17.21
N PRO A 156 3.67 16.42 -18.15
CA PRO A 156 3.24 16.08 -19.51
C PRO A 156 4.34 15.42 -20.34
N GLU A 157 5.62 15.66 -20.01
CA GLU A 157 6.76 15.18 -20.80
C GLU A 157 7.10 13.71 -20.52
N THR A 158 7.05 13.30 -19.26
CA THR A 158 7.48 11.96 -18.84
C THR A 158 6.38 11.28 -18.04
N PRO A 159 5.79 10.18 -18.55
CA PRO A 159 4.81 9.40 -17.80
C PRO A 159 5.39 8.88 -16.46
N GLY A 160 4.57 8.96 -15.41
CA GLY A 160 4.95 8.50 -14.07
C GLY A 160 5.93 9.42 -13.34
N THR A 161 6.07 10.68 -13.79
CA THR A 161 6.71 11.76 -13.01
C THR A 161 5.71 12.87 -12.71
N PHE A 162 6.04 13.67 -11.70
CA PHE A 162 5.20 14.70 -11.13
C PHE A 162 6.02 15.96 -10.88
N ASN A 163 5.43 17.10 -11.18
CA ASN A 163 5.87 18.40 -10.70
C ASN A 163 5.19 18.67 -9.36
N ILE A 164 5.98 18.90 -8.32
CA ILE A 164 5.46 19.15 -6.97
C ILE A 164 5.40 20.66 -6.77
N GLN A 165 4.18 21.19 -6.66
CA GLN A 165 3.93 22.60 -6.43
C GLN A 165 3.80 22.88 -4.93
N THR A 166 4.44 23.94 -4.46
CA THR A 166 4.36 24.46 -3.09
C THR A 166 3.10 25.32 -2.92
N ALA A 167 2.73 25.65 -1.67
CA ALA A 167 1.62 26.57 -1.41
C ALA A 167 1.80 28.00 -1.94
N ARG A 168 2.97 28.33 -2.51
CA ARG A 168 3.27 29.62 -3.16
C ARG A 168 3.25 29.53 -4.68
N GLU A 169 2.66 28.47 -5.21
CA GLU A 169 2.56 28.20 -6.64
C GLU A 169 3.92 28.02 -7.34
N LYS A 170 5.00 27.83 -6.57
CA LYS A 170 6.34 27.50 -7.06
C LYS A 170 6.55 25.99 -7.12
N TYR A 171 7.56 25.53 -7.85
CA TYR A 171 7.83 24.11 -8.06
C TYR A 171 9.11 23.66 -7.37
N LEU A 172 9.11 22.41 -6.90
CA LEU A 172 10.33 21.74 -6.49
C LEU A 172 11.22 21.50 -7.73
N THR A 173 12.47 21.90 -7.64
CA THR A 173 13.48 21.71 -8.67
C THR A 173 14.76 21.17 -8.07
N VAL A 174 15.48 20.43 -8.89
CA VAL A 174 16.80 19.89 -8.56
C VAL A 174 17.87 20.66 -9.32
N ALA A 175 18.97 20.99 -8.66
CA ALA A 175 20.13 21.61 -9.27
C ALA A 175 21.39 20.81 -8.90
N GLU A 176 22.16 20.41 -9.91
CA GLU A 176 23.47 19.81 -9.68
C GLU A 176 24.49 20.92 -9.44
N THR A 177 25.18 20.84 -8.30
CA THR A 177 26.23 21.78 -7.92
C THR A 177 27.57 21.05 -7.78
N SER A 178 28.66 21.81 -7.68
CA SER A 178 30.00 21.22 -7.41
C SER A 178 30.10 20.47 -6.07
N ARG A 179 29.13 20.67 -5.17
CA ARG A 179 29.04 20.01 -3.86
C ARG A 179 28.03 18.86 -3.82
N GLY A 180 27.43 18.53 -4.96
CA GLY A 180 26.38 17.53 -5.10
C GLY A 180 25.04 18.13 -5.51
N THR A 181 24.01 17.31 -5.40
CA THR A 181 22.65 17.64 -5.82
C THR A 181 21.94 18.46 -4.74
N GLU A 182 21.45 19.65 -5.09
CA GLU A 182 20.64 20.50 -4.22
C GLU A 182 19.19 20.48 -4.69
N ILE A 183 18.25 20.50 -3.74
CA ILE A 183 16.83 20.59 -4.02
C ILE A 183 16.25 21.87 -3.43
N ARG A 184 15.48 22.60 -4.23
CA ARG A 184 14.83 23.86 -3.86
C ARG A 184 13.37 23.86 -4.29
N GLY A 185 12.56 24.74 -3.70
CA GLY A 185 11.12 24.89 -3.95
C GLY A 185 10.70 26.28 -4.45
N ASP A 186 11.64 27.06 -5.00
CA ASP A 186 11.46 28.42 -5.50
C ASP A 186 11.37 28.54 -7.03
N ALA A 187 11.32 27.43 -7.78
CA ALA A 187 11.24 27.47 -9.23
C ALA A 187 9.89 28.03 -9.71
N GLU A 188 9.92 28.97 -10.66
CA GLU A 188 8.71 29.58 -11.20
C GLU A 188 8.07 28.77 -12.34
N GLU A 189 8.89 28.03 -13.08
CA GLU A 189 8.48 27.26 -14.25
C GLU A 189 8.78 25.77 -14.07
N ILE A 190 7.97 24.95 -14.73
CA ILE A 190 8.21 23.51 -14.85
C ILE A 190 9.34 23.29 -15.84
N SER A 191 10.30 22.46 -15.47
CA SER A 191 11.42 22.06 -16.32
C SER A 191 11.70 20.57 -16.16
N PHE A 192 12.64 20.04 -16.94
CA PHE A 192 13.11 18.66 -16.77
C PHE A 192 13.57 18.37 -15.33
N ASN A 193 14.20 19.36 -14.68
CA ASN A 193 14.71 19.22 -13.32
C ASN A 193 13.64 19.29 -12.22
N SER A 194 12.40 19.66 -12.56
CA SER A 194 11.25 19.65 -11.64
C SER A 194 10.38 18.40 -11.78
N ALA A 195 10.69 17.51 -12.74
CA ALA A 195 9.94 16.29 -12.99
C ALA A 195 10.43 15.12 -12.09
N LEU A 196 9.88 15.03 -10.89
CA LEU A 196 10.25 14.01 -9.90
C LEU A 196 9.44 12.72 -10.09
N ARG A 197 10.07 11.56 -9.94
CA ARG A 197 9.35 10.28 -9.89
C ARG A 197 8.93 9.94 -8.47
N ILE A 198 7.70 9.49 -8.28
CA ILE A 198 7.21 9.02 -6.98
C ILE A 198 7.05 7.50 -7.03
N ARG A 199 7.84 6.81 -6.21
CA ARG A 199 7.74 5.37 -5.94
C ARG A 199 6.91 5.19 -4.69
N MET A 200 6.01 4.22 -4.67
CA MET A 200 5.13 3.93 -3.53
C MET A 200 5.06 2.43 -3.25
N GLN A 201 4.78 2.05 -2.01
CA GLN A 201 4.53 0.65 -1.69
C GLN A 201 3.27 0.13 -2.40
N ALA A 202 3.39 -1.03 -3.09
CA ALA A 202 2.36 -1.60 -3.95
C ALA A 202 1.02 -1.81 -3.24
N ARG A 203 1.06 -2.28 -2.00
CA ARG A 203 -0.13 -2.49 -1.17
C ARG A 203 -0.96 -1.22 -0.95
N PHE A 204 -0.38 -0.02 -1.12
CA PHE A 204 -1.08 1.25 -0.94
C PHE A 204 -1.76 1.78 -2.21
N LYS A 205 -1.45 1.24 -3.40
CA LYS A 205 -2.04 1.71 -4.67
C LYS A 205 -3.56 1.47 -4.67
N PRO A 206 -4.41 2.52 -4.79
CA PRO A 206 -5.86 2.40 -4.62
C PRO A 206 -6.52 1.38 -5.55
N ARG A 207 -6.07 1.29 -6.82
CA ARG A 207 -6.61 0.31 -7.78
C ARG A 207 -6.32 -1.12 -7.38
N LEU A 208 -5.14 -1.38 -6.80
CA LEU A 208 -4.78 -2.69 -6.28
C LEU A 208 -5.62 -3.03 -5.04
N LYS A 209 -5.87 -2.05 -4.16
CA LYS A 209 -6.78 -2.21 -3.01
C LYS A 209 -8.22 -2.49 -3.44
N ALA A 210 -8.78 -1.70 -4.36
CA ALA A 210 -10.16 -1.83 -4.82
C ALA A 210 -10.41 -3.16 -5.55
N ASN A 211 -9.49 -3.58 -6.43
CA ASN A 211 -9.55 -4.89 -7.09
C ASN A 211 -9.42 -6.05 -6.10
N LYS A 212 -8.67 -5.87 -5.01
CA LYS A 212 -8.55 -6.88 -3.94
C LYS A 212 -9.83 -6.94 -3.10
N GLU A 213 -10.41 -5.79 -2.77
CA GLU A 213 -11.65 -5.71 -2.01
C GLU A 213 -12.85 -6.26 -2.81
N SER A 214 -12.93 -6.01 -4.12
CA SER A 214 -13.95 -6.61 -4.98
C SER A 214 -13.79 -8.14 -5.07
N LYS A 215 -12.57 -8.63 -5.33
CA LYS A 215 -12.27 -10.08 -5.34
C LYS A 215 -12.54 -10.76 -3.99
N ALA A 216 -12.29 -10.06 -2.88
CA ALA A 216 -12.61 -10.56 -1.55
C ALA A 216 -14.13 -10.61 -1.31
N LYS A 217 -14.89 -9.59 -1.75
CA LYS A 217 -16.36 -9.55 -1.69
C LYS A 217 -17.02 -10.56 -2.64
N GLU A 218 -16.38 -10.92 -3.74
CA GLU A 218 -16.83 -11.98 -4.65
C GLU A 218 -16.67 -13.38 -4.05
N LYS A 219 -15.80 -13.53 -3.04
CA LYS A 219 -15.51 -14.81 -2.40
C LYS A 219 -16.53 -15.14 -1.31
N VAL A 220 -17.75 -15.45 -1.73
CA VAL A 220 -18.84 -15.89 -0.84
C VAL A 220 -18.45 -17.20 -0.15
N SER A 221 -18.62 -17.23 1.17
CA SER A 221 -18.36 -18.42 1.96
C SER A 221 -19.43 -19.49 1.73
N ARG A 222 -19.10 -20.78 1.92
CA ARG A 222 -20.10 -21.87 1.82
C ARG A 222 -21.25 -21.63 2.79
N ARG A 223 -20.96 -21.09 3.97
CA ARG A 223 -21.92 -20.79 5.02
C ARG A 223 -22.92 -19.72 4.56
N GLU A 224 -22.45 -18.64 3.93
CA GLU A 224 -23.34 -17.63 3.34
C GLU A 224 -24.24 -18.21 2.26
N LEU A 225 -23.73 -19.12 1.41
CA LEU A 225 -24.56 -19.80 0.40
C LEU A 225 -25.62 -20.70 1.05
N GLU A 226 -25.27 -21.42 2.11
CA GLU A 226 -26.19 -22.28 2.86
C GLU A 226 -27.24 -21.47 3.62
N ASP A 227 -26.88 -20.34 4.22
CA ASP A 227 -27.80 -19.42 4.90
C ASP A 227 -28.80 -18.80 3.91
N VAL A 228 -28.32 -18.41 2.71
CA VAL A 228 -29.19 -17.86 1.66
C VAL A 228 -30.12 -18.94 1.09
N VAL A 229 -29.64 -20.16 0.87
CA VAL A 229 -30.51 -21.24 0.36
C VAL A 229 -31.42 -21.80 1.47
N GLY A 230 -31.04 -21.66 2.74
CA GLY A 230 -31.79 -22.14 3.90
C GLY A 230 -31.61 -23.64 4.18
N ARG A 231 -30.59 -24.28 3.59
CA ARG A 231 -30.24 -25.69 3.81
C ARG A 231 -28.74 -25.90 3.63
N ARG A 232 -28.24 -27.02 4.16
CA ARG A 232 -26.89 -27.47 3.83
C ARG A 232 -26.80 -27.82 2.35
N LEU A 233 -25.75 -27.34 1.71
CA LEU A 233 -25.51 -27.50 0.28
C LEU A 233 -24.46 -28.57 0.05
N GLU A 234 -24.58 -29.31 -1.04
CA GLU A 234 -23.53 -30.22 -1.49
C GLU A 234 -22.41 -29.48 -2.24
N ASP A 235 -21.23 -30.09 -2.32
CA ASP A 235 -20.05 -29.47 -2.94
C ASP A 235 -20.29 -29.11 -4.42
N ALA A 236 -21.10 -29.90 -5.14
CA ALA A 236 -21.50 -29.62 -6.51
C ALA A 236 -22.43 -28.40 -6.63
N GLU A 237 -23.38 -28.23 -5.69
CA GLU A 237 -24.30 -27.10 -5.64
C GLU A 237 -23.56 -25.81 -5.28
N VAL A 238 -22.63 -25.88 -4.31
CA VAL A 238 -21.74 -24.76 -3.96
C VAL A 238 -20.92 -24.32 -5.17
N LYS A 239 -20.36 -25.26 -5.93
CA LYS A 239 -19.57 -24.94 -7.14
C LYS A 239 -20.45 -24.32 -8.23
N ARG A 240 -21.69 -24.80 -8.42
CA ARG A 240 -22.66 -24.23 -9.34
C ARG A 240 -23.05 -22.80 -8.94
N LEU A 241 -23.35 -22.55 -7.68
CA LEU A 241 -23.72 -21.21 -7.18
C LEU A 241 -22.57 -20.21 -7.28
N LYS A 242 -21.33 -20.65 -6.98
CA LYS A 242 -20.14 -19.82 -7.18
C LYS A 242 -19.92 -19.49 -8.66
N LYS A 243 -20.12 -20.46 -9.56
CA LYS A 243 -20.02 -20.24 -11.01
C LYS A 243 -21.12 -19.30 -11.52
N ALA A 244 -22.36 -19.49 -11.08
CA ALA A 244 -23.49 -18.64 -11.44
C ALA A 244 -23.28 -17.19 -11.01
N ARG A 245 -22.60 -16.94 -9.87
CA ARG A 245 -22.25 -15.59 -9.42
C ARG A 245 -21.23 -14.89 -10.32
N VAL A 246 -20.26 -15.62 -10.85
CA VAL A 246 -19.30 -15.10 -11.84
C VAL A 246 -19.99 -14.83 -13.19
N GLN A 247 -21.01 -15.62 -13.53
CA GLN A 247 -21.73 -15.54 -14.80
C GLN A 247 -22.94 -14.59 -14.76
N GLY A 248 -23.27 -13.99 -13.61
CA GLY A 248 -24.39 -13.06 -13.45
C GLY A 248 -25.77 -13.71 -13.22
N ASP A 249 -25.85 -15.03 -13.17
CA ASP A 249 -27.10 -15.82 -13.06
C ASP A 249 -27.36 -16.35 -11.64
N TYR A 250 -26.90 -15.60 -10.63
CA TYR A 250 -26.85 -16.08 -9.25
C TYR A 250 -28.24 -16.30 -8.62
N HIS A 251 -29.19 -15.41 -8.91
CA HIS A 251 -30.52 -15.45 -8.30
C HIS A 251 -31.36 -16.61 -8.84
N GLU A 252 -31.31 -16.87 -10.15
CA GLU A 252 -31.97 -18.04 -10.77
C GLU A 252 -31.36 -19.34 -10.24
N ALA A 253 -30.04 -19.43 -10.18
CA ALA A 253 -29.36 -20.61 -9.66
C ALA A 253 -29.69 -20.89 -8.18
N ILE A 254 -29.92 -19.85 -7.36
CA ILE A 254 -30.40 -20.01 -5.97
C ILE A 254 -31.81 -20.61 -5.97
N LEU A 255 -32.72 -20.10 -6.80
CA LEU A 255 -34.11 -20.58 -6.86
C LEU A 255 -34.14 -22.05 -7.27
N ASP A 256 -33.38 -22.43 -8.30
CA ASP A 256 -33.23 -23.80 -8.76
C ASP A 256 -32.77 -24.76 -7.66
N VAL A 257 -31.77 -24.34 -6.88
CA VAL A 257 -31.23 -25.14 -5.78
C VAL A 257 -32.20 -25.20 -4.59
N ARG A 258 -33.00 -24.15 -4.34
CA ARG A 258 -34.06 -24.18 -3.33
C ARG A 258 -35.21 -25.10 -3.73
N VAL A 259 -35.63 -25.08 -5.00
CA VAL A 259 -36.72 -25.92 -5.53
C VAL A 259 -36.33 -27.39 -5.52
N LYS A 260 -35.13 -27.75 -6.01
CA LYS A 260 -34.64 -29.14 -6.00
C LYS A 260 -34.49 -29.75 -4.61
N GLY A 261 -34.35 -28.92 -3.57
CA GLY A 261 -34.28 -29.37 -2.19
C GLY A 261 -35.64 -29.61 -1.52
N LYS A 262 -36.75 -29.15 -2.11
CA LYS A 262 -38.10 -29.41 -1.62
C LYS A 262 -38.63 -30.67 -2.29
N HIS A 263 -38.56 -31.80 -1.59
CA HIS A 263 -39.31 -32.98 -2.00
C HIS A 263 -40.79 -32.71 -1.72
N ASP A 264 -41.63 -32.77 -2.75
CA ASP A 264 -43.08 -32.73 -2.59
C ASP A 264 -43.52 -33.95 -1.77
N LYS A 265 -44.31 -33.71 -0.72
CA LYS A 265 -44.78 -34.77 0.21
C LYS A 265 -46.07 -35.43 -0.29
N TYR A 266 -46.63 -34.95 -1.41
CA TYR A 266 -47.92 -35.40 -1.93
C TYR A 266 -47.87 -35.94 -3.37
N SER A 267 -46.69 -36.34 -3.87
CA SER A 267 -46.57 -37.15 -5.09
C SER A 267 -46.21 -38.60 -4.78
#